data_AF-A0A845DHS3-F1
#
_entry.id   AF-A0A845DHS3-F1
#
_cell.length_a   1.000
_cell.length_b   1.000
_cell.length_c   1.000
_cell.angle_alpha   90.00
_cell.angle_beta   90.00
_cell.angle_gamma   90.00
#
_symmetry.space_group_name_H-M   'P 1'
#
loop_
_entity.id
_entity.type
_entity.pdbx_description
1 polymer ?
#
loop_
_entity_poly.entity_id
_entity_poly.type
_entity_poly.pdbx_seq_one_letter_code
_entity_poly.pdbx_strand_id
1 'polypeptide(L)'
;MFKGILLAGLALFAAACTAAPAAPSVATRSVRESRLLAVLEAKQGATPLPVSGAAQGQPALTVSAEPVDCPGGYLRMLPGQSALDPVADDIPAYIDIVGAASSLDDETLTAVFSLREIPEEMAFNREGVKDLHSEYMWTVEIFVENGAAPEPEQIEYMLGAVYSARRVLADTPAATRPFQEAVRSTLWKAKHDHEQGVTFLINVPVHARMLVSHEEDTLTLISEVPGITPESTLLFSTYDILLGQDGVSCQPS
;
A
#
# COMPACT_ATOMS: atom_id res chain seq x y z
N MET A 1 -1.52 -11.56 -64.38
CA MET A 1 -1.84 -12.86 -63.76
C MET A 1 -0.54 -13.61 -63.52
N PHE A 2 0.04 -13.53 -62.32
CA PHE A 2 1.20 -14.33 -61.94
C PHE A 2 0.76 -15.31 -60.84
N LYS A 3 0.82 -16.61 -61.16
CA LYS A 3 0.65 -17.72 -60.23
C LYS A 3 1.97 -17.90 -59.47
N GLY A 4 1.87 -18.05 -58.15
CA GLY A 4 3.00 -18.29 -57.27
C GLY A 4 3.49 -19.74 -57.28
N ILE A 5 4.64 -19.94 -56.65
CA ILE A 5 5.08 -21.20 -56.05
C ILE A 5 5.79 -20.85 -54.74
N LEU A 6 5.21 -21.29 -53.62
CA LEU A 6 5.85 -21.38 -52.30
C LEU A 6 6.85 -22.53 -52.32
N LEU A 7 8.05 -22.33 -51.77
CA LEU A 7 8.96 -23.41 -51.39
C LEU A 7 9.34 -23.24 -49.92
N ALA A 8 8.87 -24.20 -49.13
CA ALA A 8 9.19 -24.40 -47.73
C ALA A 8 10.61 -24.97 -47.58
N GLY A 9 11.41 -24.40 -46.68
CA GLY A 9 12.70 -24.92 -46.26
C GLY A 9 12.66 -25.23 -44.76
N LEU A 10 12.43 -26.51 -44.46
CA LEU A 10 12.46 -27.09 -43.12
C LEU A 10 13.92 -27.22 -42.66
N ALA A 11 14.31 -26.57 -41.56
CA ALA A 11 15.61 -26.79 -40.93
C ALA A 11 15.41 -27.50 -39.58
N LEU A 12 15.84 -28.77 -39.52
CA LEU A 12 15.96 -29.53 -38.29
C LEU A 12 17.10 -28.95 -37.42
N PHE A 13 16.77 -28.50 -36.21
CA PHE A 13 17.75 -28.38 -35.14
C PHE A 13 17.61 -29.58 -34.21
N ALA A 14 18.61 -30.46 -34.24
CA ALA A 14 18.83 -31.48 -33.22
C ALA A 14 19.48 -30.82 -32.00
N ALA A 15 18.71 -30.66 -30.92
CA ALA A 15 19.26 -30.28 -29.62
C ALA A 15 19.64 -31.54 -28.83
N ALA A 16 20.94 -31.65 -28.53
CA ALA A 16 21.50 -32.69 -27.69
C ALA A 16 20.96 -32.57 -26.25
N CYS A 17 20.44 -33.68 -25.71
CA CYS A 17 20.14 -33.81 -24.30
C CYS A 17 21.44 -34.01 -23.52
N THR A 18 21.86 -33.01 -22.75
CA THR A 18 22.83 -33.19 -21.66
C THR A 18 22.07 -33.28 -20.35
N ALA A 19 22.16 -34.44 -19.71
CA ALA A 19 21.60 -34.69 -18.39
C ALA A 19 22.29 -33.79 -17.35
N ALA A 20 21.49 -33.02 -16.61
CA ALA A 20 21.96 -32.24 -15.47
C ALA A 20 22.26 -33.17 -14.27
N PRO A 21 23.30 -32.90 -13.48
CA PRO A 21 23.60 -33.68 -12.29
C PRO A 21 22.58 -33.40 -11.18
N ALA A 22 22.20 -34.45 -10.46
CA ALA A 22 21.28 -34.40 -9.33
C ALA A 22 21.80 -33.47 -8.22
N ALA A 23 20.93 -32.57 -7.76
CA ALA A 23 21.18 -31.73 -6.59
C ALA A 23 21.12 -32.56 -5.29
N PRO A 24 21.95 -32.26 -4.28
CA PRO A 24 21.92 -32.96 -3.01
C PRO A 24 20.69 -32.59 -2.18
N SER A 25 20.08 -33.63 -1.60
CA SER A 25 19.01 -33.54 -0.61
C SER A 25 19.48 -32.78 0.64
N VAL A 26 18.95 -31.57 0.86
CA VAL A 26 19.10 -30.84 2.13
C VAL A 26 17.91 -31.20 3.02
N ALA A 27 18.08 -32.26 3.79
CA ALA A 27 17.30 -32.48 4.99
C ALA A 27 18.03 -31.84 6.19
N THR A 28 17.25 -31.40 7.18
CA THR A 28 17.61 -30.96 8.54
C THR A 28 18.18 -29.53 8.74
N ARG A 29 17.28 -28.60 9.09
CA ARG A 29 17.57 -27.55 10.09
C ARG A 29 16.29 -27.00 10.73
N SER A 30 15.63 -27.82 11.57
CA SER A 30 14.36 -27.50 12.24
C SER A 30 14.45 -27.52 13.78
N VAL A 31 15.63 -27.29 14.39
CA VAL A 31 15.79 -27.48 15.85
C VAL A 31 16.42 -26.28 16.58
N ARG A 32 16.76 -25.18 15.88
CA ARG A 32 17.46 -24.04 16.52
C ARG A 32 16.60 -22.82 16.84
N GLU A 33 15.40 -22.68 16.27
CA GLU A 33 14.49 -21.57 16.59
C GLU A 33 13.63 -21.82 17.84
N SER A 34 13.32 -23.07 18.19
CA SER A 34 12.52 -23.38 19.39
C SER A 34 13.23 -23.14 20.73
N ARG A 35 14.53 -22.82 20.74
CA ARG A 35 15.26 -22.48 21.98
C ARG A 35 15.37 -20.98 22.26
N LEU A 36 15.04 -20.10 21.31
CA LEU A 36 15.04 -18.65 21.56
C LEU A 36 13.74 -18.19 22.23
N LEU A 37 12.61 -18.80 21.87
CA LEU A 37 11.29 -18.52 22.46
C LEU A 37 11.19 -18.95 23.94
N ALA A 38 11.84 -20.05 24.34
CA ALA A 38 11.81 -20.53 25.72
C ALA A 38 12.69 -19.73 26.72
N VAL A 39 13.58 -18.85 26.23
CA VAL A 39 14.45 -18.02 27.10
C VAL A 39 13.80 -16.66 27.41
N LEU A 40 12.81 -16.23 26.62
CA LEU A 40 12.10 -14.97 26.86
C LEU A 40 10.89 -15.13 27.81
N GLU A 41 10.33 -16.34 27.95
CA GLU A 41 9.19 -16.59 28.85
C GLU A 41 9.58 -16.88 30.32
N ALA A 42 10.86 -17.05 30.63
CA ALA A 42 11.32 -17.39 31.99
C ALA A 42 11.66 -16.17 32.88
N LYS A 43 11.36 -14.92 32.45
CA LYS A 43 11.71 -13.70 33.20
C LYS A 43 10.55 -12.76 33.56
N GLN A 44 9.30 -13.24 33.54
CA GLN A 44 8.17 -12.51 34.12
C GLN A 44 7.77 -13.09 35.48
N GLY A 45 8.65 -12.88 36.46
CA GLY A 45 8.31 -12.90 37.88
C GLY A 45 8.48 -11.49 38.42
N ALA A 46 7.43 -10.67 38.36
CA ALA A 46 7.42 -9.35 38.97
C ALA A 46 6.04 -9.07 39.59
N THR A 47 6.06 -9.04 40.91
CA THR A 47 5.01 -8.56 41.82
C THR A 47 4.43 -7.23 41.36
N PRO A 48 3.10 -7.03 41.38
CA PRO A 48 2.48 -5.78 40.99
C PRO A 48 2.71 -4.70 42.05
N LEU A 49 3.36 -3.60 41.67
CA LEU A 49 3.34 -2.34 42.42
C LEU A 49 2.20 -1.46 41.85
N PRO A 50 1.40 -0.80 42.70
CA PRO A 50 0.36 0.10 42.23
C PRO A 50 0.98 1.43 41.83
N VAL A 51 0.98 1.75 40.54
CA VAL A 51 1.28 3.11 40.06
C VAL A 51 -0.05 3.76 39.71
N SER A 52 -0.56 4.53 40.66
CA SER A 52 -1.59 5.53 40.45
C SER A 52 -0.96 6.67 39.63
N GLY A 53 -1.32 6.74 38.35
CA GLY A 53 -0.95 7.82 37.45
C GLY A 53 -2.02 7.99 36.40
N ALA A 54 -2.92 8.95 36.61
CA ALA A 54 -3.92 9.35 35.63
C ALA A 54 -3.22 9.90 34.37
N ALA A 55 -3.15 9.08 33.32
CA ALA A 55 -2.90 9.58 31.98
C ALA A 55 -4.24 10.13 31.47
N GLN A 56 -4.39 11.44 31.56
CA GLN A 56 -5.48 12.17 30.92
C GLN A 56 -5.42 11.88 29.41
N GLY A 57 -6.47 11.25 28.89
CA GLY A 57 -6.70 11.15 27.46
C GLY A 57 -6.71 12.56 26.88
N GLN A 58 -5.78 12.83 25.96
CA GLN A 58 -5.90 14.00 25.11
C GLN A 58 -7.11 13.76 24.20
N PRO A 59 -8.11 14.64 24.21
CA PRO A 59 -9.20 14.55 23.24
C PRO A 59 -8.60 14.76 21.84
N ALA A 60 -8.90 13.84 20.93
CA ALA A 60 -8.70 14.06 19.51
C ALA A 60 -9.38 15.39 19.16
N LEU A 61 -8.61 16.35 18.67
CA LEU A 61 -9.17 17.61 18.19
C LEU A 61 -9.97 17.30 16.92
N THR A 62 -11.27 17.09 17.08
CA THR A 62 -12.22 17.09 15.98
C THR A 62 -12.30 18.52 15.47
N VAL A 63 -11.39 18.91 14.58
CA VAL A 63 -11.51 20.15 13.84
C VAL A 63 -12.63 19.92 12.81
N SER A 64 -13.82 20.41 13.11
CA SER A 64 -14.85 20.63 12.09
C SER A 64 -14.30 21.73 11.17
N ALA A 65 -13.67 21.32 10.07
CA ALA A 65 -13.19 22.26 9.06
C ALA A 65 -14.40 23.03 8.51
N GLU A 66 -14.30 24.37 8.45
CA GLU A 66 -15.15 25.17 7.57
C GLU A 66 -14.99 24.62 6.13
N PRO A 67 -16.00 24.76 5.24
CA PRO A 67 -15.93 24.17 3.91
C PRO A 67 -14.75 24.77 3.14
N VAL A 68 -13.66 24.03 3.14
CA VAL A 68 -12.48 24.33 2.35
C VAL A 68 -12.88 24.04 0.92
N ASP A 69 -12.81 25.07 0.08
CA ASP A 69 -12.87 24.90 -1.36
C ASP A 69 -11.69 23.98 -1.75
N CYS A 70 -11.98 22.72 -2.04
CA CYS A 70 -10.96 21.71 -2.29
C CYS A 70 -10.70 21.57 -3.78
N PRO A 71 -9.64 22.18 -4.31
CA PRO A 71 -9.28 21.99 -5.71
C PRO A 71 -8.98 20.50 -5.96
N GLY A 72 -9.78 19.88 -6.82
CA GLY A 72 -9.63 18.47 -7.20
C GLY A 72 -10.58 17.48 -6.51
N GLY A 73 -11.47 17.94 -5.61
CA GLY A 73 -12.54 17.13 -5.03
C GLY A 73 -12.16 16.27 -3.82
N TYR A 74 -10.86 16.11 -3.55
CA TYR A 74 -10.35 15.37 -2.39
C TYR A 74 -9.79 16.28 -1.31
N LEU A 75 -9.98 15.87 -0.06
CA LEU A 75 -9.57 16.55 1.15
C LEU A 75 -8.08 16.39 1.40
N ARG A 76 -7.44 17.52 1.63
CA ARG A 76 -6.04 17.62 2.04
C ARG A 76 -5.97 17.69 3.56
N MET A 77 -5.13 16.86 4.14
CA MET A 77 -5.00 16.74 5.59
C MET A 77 -3.57 17.04 6.02
N LEU A 78 -3.41 17.66 7.19
CA LEU A 78 -2.12 17.73 7.88
C LEU A 78 -1.94 16.48 8.76
N PRO A 79 -0.70 16.03 9.00
CA PRO A 79 -0.45 15.00 9.99
C PRO A 79 -1.05 15.33 11.36
N GLY A 80 -1.72 14.35 11.98
CA GLY A 80 -2.45 14.55 13.23
C GLY A 80 -3.93 14.86 13.04
N GLN A 81 -4.39 15.06 11.80
CA GLN A 81 -5.82 15.27 11.50
C GLN A 81 -6.55 13.95 11.20
N SER A 82 -7.87 14.03 11.30
CA SER A 82 -8.80 12.98 10.88
C SER A 82 -9.98 13.59 10.12
N ALA A 83 -10.60 12.78 9.27
CA ALA A 83 -11.74 13.16 8.46
C ALA A 83 -12.67 11.95 8.28
N LEU A 84 -13.96 12.23 8.09
CA LEU A 84 -14.98 11.25 7.74
C LEU A 84 -15.47 11.51 6.34
N ASP A 85 -15.82 10.46 5.64
CA ASP A 85 -16.27 10.50 4.27
C ASP A 85 -17.62 9.77 4.14
N PRO A 86 -18.58 10.28 3.35
CA PRO A 86 -19.82 9.56 3.14
C PRO A 86 -19.57 8.30 2.31
N VAL A 87 -20.27 7.23 2.67
CA VAL A 87 -20.25 5.95 1.94
C VAL A 87 -20.63 6.16 0.47
N ALA A 88 -19.81 5.65 -0.45
CA ALA A 88 -20.07 5.68 -1.88
C ALA A 88 -20.76 4.39 -2.37
N ASP A 89 -21.94 4.53 -3.00
CA ASP A 89 -22.75 3.37 -3.41
C ASP A 89 -22.16 2.59 -4.62
N ASP A 90 -21.35 3.24 -5.45
CA ASP A 90 -20.96 2.73 -6.79
C ASP A 90 -19.54 2.12 -6.85
N ILE A 91 -18.85 2.00 -5.71
CA ILE A 91 -17.49 1.43 -5.63
C ILE A 91 -17.41 0.26 -4.64
N PRO A 92 -16.43 -0.65 -4.77
CA PRO A 92 -16.26 -1.77 -3.85
C PRO A 92 -15.98 -1.32 -2.42
N ALA A 93 -16.47 -2.08 -1.43
CA ALA A 93 -16.35 -1.71 -0.02
C ALA A 93 -14.90 -1.62 0.49
N TYR A 94 -13.97 -2.37 -0.13
CA TYR A 94 -12.53 -2.32 0.19
C TYR A 94 -11.78 -1.15 -0.47
N ILE A 95 -12.46 -0.38 -1.33
CA ILE A 95 -11.94 0.85 -1.96
C ILE A 95 -12.60 2.07 -1.31
N ASP A 96 -13.88 1.99 -0.99
CA ASP A 96 -14.68 3.03 -0.32
C ASP A 96 -14.05 3.46 1.02
N ILE A 97 -13.41 4.63 1.05
CA ILE A 97 -12.86 5.23 2.26
C ILE A 97 -14.02 5.89 2.99
N VAL A 98 -14.33 5.45 4.20
CA VAL A 98 -15.36 6.08 5.06
C VAL A 98 -14.74 7.02 6.11
N GLY A 99 -13.42 6.98 6.24
CA GLY A 99 -12.67 7.90 7.06
C GLY A 99 -11.17 7.73 6.91
N ALA A 100 -10.44 8.78 7.25
CA ALA A 100 -8.98 8.76 7.30
C ALA A 100 -8.49 9.45 8.55
N ALA A 101 -7.38 8.96 9.09
CA ALA A 101 -6.69 9.62 10.19
C ALA A 101 -5.18 9.49 10.00
N SER A 102 -4.44 10.42 10.59
CA SER A 102 -2.99 10.35 10.61
C SER A 102 -2.42 10.82 11.94
N SER A 103 -1.22 10.36 12.26
CA SER A 103 -0.40 10.90 13.33
C SER A 103 1.06 10.93 12.89
N LEU A 104 1.82 11.87 13.44
CA LEU A 104 3.25 11.99 13.19
C LEU A 104 4.01 11.99 14.50
N ASP A 105 5.01 11.11 14.59
CA ASP A 105 5.98 11.07 15.68
C ASP A 105 7.38 11.18 15.06
N ASP A 106 8.03 12.33 15.27
CA ASP A 106 9.20 12.78 14.49
C ASP A 106 8.93 12.69 12.97
N GLU A 107 9.63 11.80 12.27
CA GLU A 107 9.42 11.53 10.83
C GLU A 107 8.61 10.25 10.58
N THR A 108 8.09 9.60 11.63
CA THR A 108 7.28 8.38 11.51
C THR A 108 5.82 8.74 11.30
N LEU A 109 5.37 8.63 10.05
CA LEU A 109 3.96 8.79 9.70
C LEU A 109 3.21 7.49 9.99
N THR A 110 2.11 7.60 10.73
CA THR A 110 1.07 6.57 10.82
C THR A 110 -0.17 7.10 10.13
N ALA A 111 -0.64 6.38 9.10
CA ALA A 111 -1.82 6.72 8.33
C ALA A 111 -2.84 5.58 8.42
N VAL A 112 -4.08 5.91 8.75
CA VAL A 112 -5.17 4.95 8.95
C VAL A 112 -6.25 5.24 7.93
N PHE A 113 -6.56 4.24 7.12
CA PHE A 113 -7.75 4.19 6.27
C PHE A 113 -8.82 3.44 7.05
N SER A 114 -9.98 4.06 7.24
CA SER A 114 -11.20 3.35 7.62
C SER A 114 -11.96 3.09 6.32
N LEU A 115 -12.09 1.83 5.95
CA LEU A 115 -12.77 1.40 4.73
C LEU A 115 -14.19 0.95 5.07
N ARG A 116 -15.09 0.90 4.10
CA ARG A 116 -16.45 0.40 4.36
C ARG A 116 -16.44 -1.06 4.80
N GLU A 117 -15.58 -1.88 4.20
CA GLU A 117 -15.35 -3.27 4.59
C GLU A 117 -13.98 -3.74 4.08
N ILE A 118 -13.20 -4.44 4.90
CA ILE A 118 -11.98 -5.11 4.46
C ILE A 118 -12.20 -6.63 4.43
N PRO A 119 -12.28 -7.26 3.25
CA PRO A 119 -12.48 -8.69 3.17
C PRO A 119 -11.25 -9.44 3.69
N GLU A 120 -11.47 -10.57 4.37
CA GLU A 120 -10.38 -11.46 4.82
C GLU A 120 -9.56 -11.98 3.63
N GLU A 121 -10.23 -12.28 2.52
CA GLU A 121 -9.62 -12.73 1.28
C GLU A 121 -10.04 -11.88 0.09
N MET A 122 -9.11 -11.64 -0.84
CA MET A 122 -9.38 -10.93 -2.09
C MET A 122 -8.96 -11.75 -3.30
N ALA A 123 -9.63 -11.50 -4.43
CA ALA A 123 -9.25 -12.03 -5.72
C ALA A 123 -8.09 -11.19 -6.29
N PHE A 124 -7.03 -11.86 -6.75
CA PHE A 124 -5.85 -11.25 -7.36
C PHE A 124 -5.58 -11.85 -8.73
N ASN A 125 -4.91 -11.08 -9.59
CA ASN A 125 -4.73 -11.40 -11.01
C ASN A 125 -6.10 -11.59 -11.70
N ARG A 126 -7.04 -10.67 -11.46
CA ARG A 126 -8.37 -10.73 -12.08
C ARG A 126 -8.26 -10.59 -13.60
N GLU A 127 -9.20 -11.22 -14.29
CA GLU A 127 -9.34 -11.06 -15.74
C GLU A 127 -9.53 -9.58 -16.10
N GLY A 128 -8.86 -9.12 -17.15
CA GLY A 128 -8.89 -7.72 -17.59
C GLY A 128 -7.79 -6.83 -17.01
N VAL A 129 -7.08 -7.29 -15.97
CA VAL A 129 -5.91 -6.58 -15.42
C VAL A 129 -4.71 -6.80 -16.34
N LYS A 130 -4.20 -5.71 -16.93
CA LYS A 130 -3.02 -5.78 -17.79
C LYS A 130 -1.75 -5.93 -16.97
N ASP A 131 -0.77 -6.63 -17.54
CA ASP A 131 0.54 -6.81 -16.95
C ASP A 131 1.19 -5.49 -16.52
N LEU A 132 1.93 -5.54 -15.40
CA LEU A 132 2.72 -4.43 -14.85
C LEU A 132 1.91 -3.26 -14.27
N HIS A 133 0.59 -3.35 -14.24
CA HIS A 133 -0.23 -2.40 -13.51
C HIS A 133 -0.44 -2.85 -12.05
N SER A 134 -0.52 -1.86 -11.16
CA SER A 134 -1.08 -2.08 -9.84
C SER A 134 -2.56 -2.41 -9.99
N GLU A 135 -2.96 -3.59 -9.53
CA GLU A 135 -4.35 -4.00 -9.56
C GLU A 135 -5.14 -3.30 -8.44
N TYR A 136 -4.51 -3.20 -7.27
CA TYR A 136 -5.04 -2.53 -6.09
C TYR A 136 -3.98 -1.62 -5.48
N MET A 137 -4.40 -0.44 -5.02
CA MET A 137 -3.55 0.49 -4.26
C MET A 137 -4.35 1.17 -3.16
N TRP A 138 -3.74 1.32 -1.99
CA TRP A 138 -4.14 2.24 -0.92
C TRP A 138 -2.94 3.13 -0.64
N THR A 139 -3.07 4.42 -0.87
CA THR A 139 -1.93 5.35 -0.93
C THR A 139 -2.18 6.62 -0.15
N VAL A 140 -1.10 7.11 0.45
CA VAL A 140 -0.99 8.46 1.00
C VAL A 140 0.06 9.18 0.16
N GLU A 141 -0.38 10.17 -0.61
CA GLU A 141 0.53 11.11 -1.25
C GLU A 141 0.95 12.16 -0.23
N ILE A 142 2.25 12.45 -0.19
CA ILE A 142 2.87 13.25 0.86
C ILE A 142 3.60 14.41 0.20
N PHE A 143 3.17 15.62 0.56
CA PHE A 143 3.73 16.87 0.12
C PHE A 143 4.51 17.50 1.29
N VAL A 144 5.83 17.39 1.28
CA VAL A 144 6.70 17.77 2.39
C VAL A 144 6.82 19.28 2.50
N GLU A 145 7.06 19.96 1.37
CA GLU A 145 7.33 21.40 1.32
C GLU A 145 6.18 22.11 0.61
N ASN A 146 5.03 22.38 1.27
CA ASN A 146 4.04 23.22 0.60
C ASN A 146 3.15 24.07 1.49
N GLY A 147 3.21 25.39 1.24
CA GLY A 147 2.25 26.41 1.70
C GLY A 147 1.35 26.95 0.58
N ALA A 148 1.43 26.40 -0.64
CA ALA A 148 0.52 26.69 -1.75
C ALA A 148 -0.05 25.37 -2.32
N ALA A 149 -1.13 25.44 -3.10
CA ALA A 149 -1.86 24.27 -3.56
C ALA A 149 -0.95 23.25 -4.27
N PRO A 150 -0.83 22.01 -3.75
CA PRO A 150 -0.05 20.99 -4.42
C PRO A 150 -0.52 20.68 -5.85
N GLU A 151 0.39 20.76 -6.80
CA GLU A 151 0.27 20.16 -8.14
C GLU A 151 0.75 18.70 -8.10
N PRO A 152 0.30 17.79 -8.98
CA PRO A 152 0.76 16.40 -9.00
C PRO A 152 2.29 16.24 -9.13
N GLU A 153 2.95 17.23 -9.73
CA GLU A 153 4.40 17.31 -9.89
C GLU A 153 5.14 17.57 -8.56
N GLN A 154 4.40 17.96 -7.52
CA GLN A 154 4.91 18.29 -6.19
C GLN A 154 4.72 17.16 -5.18
N ILE A 155 4.19 16.00 -5.59
CA ILE A 155 4.25 14.82 -4.73
C ILE A 155 5.75 14.53 -4.49
N GLU A 156 6.22 14.55 -3.24
CA GLU A 156 7.59 14.15 -2.93
C GLU A 156 7.67 12.67 -2.55
N TYR A 157 6.70 12.19 -1.77
CA TYR A 157 6.64 10.80 -1.35
C TYR A 157 5.24 10.21 -1.52
N MET A 158 5.20 8.89 -1.64
CA MET A 158 3.96 8.11 -1.65
C MET A 158 4.15 6.91 -0.74
N LEU A 159 3.39 6.84 0.35
CA LEU A 159 3.32 5.66 1.20
C LEU A 159 2.13 4.83 0.74
N GLY A 160 2.32 3.55 0.42
CA GLY A 160 1.18 2.76 -0.03
C GLY A 160 1.28 1.28 0.29
N ALA A 161 0.11 0.66 0.35
CA ALA A 161 -0.11 -0.78 0.30
C ALA A 161 -0.58 -1.12 -1.11
N VAL A 162 0.17 -1.98 -1.82
CA VAL A 162 -0.06 -2.24 -3.24
C VAL A 162 0.02 -3.72 -3.56
N TYR A 163 -0.87 -4.16 -4.44
CA TYR A 163 -0.71 -5.38 -5.20
C TYR A 163 -0.46 -5.04 -6.66
N SER A 164 0.73 -5.35 -7.15
CA SER A 164 1.03 -5.32 -8.58
C SER A 164 0.92 -6.74 -9.14
N ALA A 165 0.13 -6.89 -10.21
CA ALA A 165 0.02 -8.16 -10.93
C ALA A 165 1.42 -8.62 -11.33
N ARG A 166 1.84 -9.79 -10.82
CA ARG A 166 3.21 -10.25 -11.01
C ARG A 166 3.40 -10.80 -12.41
N ARG A 167 4.49 -10.36 -13.05
CA ARG A 167 4.99 -10.81 -14.36
C ARG A 167 5.39 -12.29 -14.46
N VAL A 168 5.25 -13.11 -13.42
CA VAL A 168 6.13 -14.30 -13.31
C VAL A 168 5.70 -15.46 -14.20
N LEU A 169 4.43 -15.57 -14.61
CA LEU A 169 4.02 -16.36 -15.77
C LEU A 169 2.73 -15.74 -16.31
N ALA A 170 2.58 -15.68 -17.63
CA ALA A 170 1.29 -15.45 -18.30
C ALA A 170 0.19 -16.45 -17.88
N ASP A 171 0.55 -17.43 -17.04
CA ASP A 171 -0.29 -18.50 -16.51
C ASP A 171 -0.50 -18.42 -14.98
N THR A 172 -0.21 -17.31 -14.29
CA THR A 172 -0.61 -17.22 -12.87
C THR A 172 -2.12 -17.04 -12.83
N PRO A 173 -2.90 -18.06 -12.42
CA PRO A 173 -4.34 -17.96 -12.49
C PRO A 173 -4.84 -16.93 -11.48
N ALA A 174 -6.02 -16.38 -11.76
CA ALA A 174 -6.79 -15.65 -10.77
C ALA A 174 -6.86 -16.52 -9.49
N ALA A 175 -6.55 -15.92 -8.36
CA ALA A 175 -6.48 -16.63 -7.10
C ALA A 175 -7.05 -15.76 -5.98
N THR A 176 -7.83 -16.39 -5.11
CA THR A 176 -8.27 -15.79 -3.85
C THR A 176 -7.22 -16.09 -2.79
N ARG A 177 -6.80 -15.05 -2.06
CA ARG A 177 -5.75 -15.15 -1.03
C ARG A 177 -6.05 -14.19 0.11
N PRO A 178 -5.51 -14.44 1.32
CA PRO A 178 -5.61 -13.49 2.41
C PRO A 178 -5.06 -12.12 2.01
N PHE A 179 -5.82 -11.06 2.33
CA PHE A 179 -5.48 -9.68 1.98
C PHE A 179 -4.04 -9.31 2.38
N GLN A 180 -3.71 -9.58 3.64
CA GLN A 180 -2.42 -9.23 4.25
C GLN A 180 -1.22 -9.96 3.62
N GLU A 181 -1.41 -11.14 3.03
CA GLU A 181 -0.34 -11.92 2.43
C GLU A 181 0.01 -11.45 1.01
N ALA A 182 -0.97 -10.91 0.30
CA ALA A 182 -0.82 -10.51 -1.09
C ALA A 182 -0.33 -9.07 -1.23
N VAL A 183 -0.89 -8.14 -0.44
CA VAL A 183 -0.62 -6.71 -0.52
C VAL A 183 0.69 -6.38 0.19
N ARG A 184 1.49 -5.48 -0.39
CA ARG A 184 2.79 -5.07 0.17
C ARG A 184 2.82 -3.59 0.46
N SER A 185 3.22 -3.22 1.67
CA SER A 185 3.54 -1.84 2.02
C SER A 185 4.91 -1.42 1.51
N THR A 186 5.03 -0.20 1.00
CA THR A 186 6.30 0.42 0.62
C THR A 186 6.18 1.94 0.60
N LEU A 187 7.33 2.60 0.76
CA LEU A 187 7.45 4.04 0.58
C LEU A 187 8.19 4.29 -0.74
N TRP A 188 7.63 5.17 -1.56
CA TRP A 188 8.26 5.67 -2.78
C TRP A 188 8.61 7.14 -2.62
N LYS A 189 9.73 7.54 -3.23
CA LYS A 189 10.06 8.92 -3.52
C LYS A 189 9.70 9.20 -4.97
N ALA A 190 8.89 10.21 -5.21
CA ALA A 190 8.63 10.70 -6.55
C ALA A 190 9.86 11.47 -7.04
N LYS A 191 10.27 11.17 -8.27
CA LYS A 191 11.34 11.87 -8.98
C LYS A 191 10.79 12.35 -10.30
N HIS A 192 10.74 13.65 -10.46
CA HIS A 192 10.30 14.28 -11.69
C HIS A 192 11.48 14.49 -12.64
N ASP A 193 11.33 14.02 -13.88
CA ASP A 193 12.21 14.33 -15.00
C ASP A 193 11.58 15.47 -15.80
N HIS A 194 12.04 16.70 -15.55
CA HIS A 194 11.53 17.90 -16.21
C HIS A 194 11.81 17.94 -17.73
N GLU A 195 12.81 17.19 -18.22
CA GLU A 195 13.12 17.18 -19.65
C GLU A 195 12.09 16.34 -20.42
N GLN A 196 11.60 15.26 -19.78
CA GLN A 196 10.64 14.34 -20.38
C GLN A 196 9.19 14.60 -19.94
N GLY A 197 8.99 15.41 -18.89
CA GLY A 197 7.70 15.63 -18.27
C GLY A 197 7.13 14.35 -17.64
N VAL A 198 8.00 13.50 -17.07
CA VAL A 198 7.63 12.20 -16.51
C VAL A 198 7.99 12.14 -15.04
N THR A 199 7.06 11.66 -14.21
CA THR A 199 7.32 11.33 -12.81
C THR A 199 7.56 9.83 -12.66
N PHE A 200 8.63 9.46 -11.97
CA PHE A 200 8.96 8.09 -11.62
C PHE A 200 8.92 7.89 -10.11
N LEU A 201 8.48 6.71 -9.67
CA LEU A 201 8.50 6.32 -8.25
C LEU A 201 9.73 5.46 -7.97
N ILE A 202 10.55 5.89 -7.01
CA ILE A 202 11.76 5.20 -6.59
C ILE A 202 11.52 4.64 -5.18
N ASN A 203 11.70 3.34 -4.99
CA ASN A 203 11.59 2.73 -3.66
C ASN A 203 12.59 3.39 -2.70
N VAL A 204 12.08 3.87 -1.56
CA VAL A 204 12.89 4.35 -0.44
C VAL A 204 13.25 3.11 0.41
N PRO A 205 14.53 2.90 0.76
CA PRO A 205 14.97 1.71 1.50
C PRO A 205 14.64 1.79 3.00
N VAL A 206 13.39 2.08 3.34
CA VAL A 206 12.85 2.10 4.71
C VAL A 206 11.86 0.96 4.90
N HIS A 207 11.61 0.59 6.16
CA HIS A 207 10.62 -0.43 6.47
C HIS A 207 9.23 0.20 6.56
N ALA A 208 8.40 0.00 5.54
CA ALA A 208 6.99 0.32 5.60
C ALA A 208 6.21 -0.88 6.15
N ARG A 209 5.34 -0.64 7.13
CA ARG A 209 4.49 -1.66 7.75
C ARG A 209 3.03 -1.45 7.36
N MET A 210 2.32 -2.56 7.25
CA MET A 210 0.89 -2.62 7.05
C MET A 210 0.27 -3.41 8.22
N LEU A 211 -0.76 -2.85 8.83
CA LEU A 211 -1.60 -3.54 9.83
C LEU A 211 -3.04 -3.49 9.31
N VAL A 212 -3.79 -4.58 9.50
CA VAL A 212 -5.19 -4.66 9.06
C VAL A 212 -6.03 -5.20 10.19
N SER A 213 -7.13 -4.51 10.49
CA SER A 213 -8.17 -4.95 11.41
C SER A 213 -9.45 -5.19 10.62
N HIS A 214 -9.87 -6.45 10.53
CA HIS A 214 -11.14 -6.82 9.90
C HIS A 214 -12.36 -6.51 10.80
N GLU A 215 -12.15 -6.36 12.12
CA GLU A 215 -13.23 -6.01 13.05
C GLU A 215 -13.57 -4.52 13.00
N GLU A 216 -12.56 -3.68 12.76
CA GLU A 216 -12.71 -2.22 12.70
C GLU A 216 -12.70 -1.71 11.26
N ASP A 217 -12.55 -2.60 10.27
CA ASP A 217 -12.37 -2.27 8.85
C ASP A 217 -11.27 -1.23 8.61
N THR A 218 -10.16 -1.35 9.33
CA THR A 218 -9.02 -0.42 9.24
C THR A 218 -7.80 -1.02 8.56
N LEU A 219 -7.19 -0.23 7.68
CA LEU A 219 -5.88 -0.46 7.09
C LEU A 219 -4.93 0.64 7.60
N THR A 220 -3.90 0.26 8.34
CA THR A 220 -2.89 1.20 8.87
C THR A 220 -1.56 1.03 8.15
N LEU A 221 -1.04 2.12 7.59
CA LEU A 221 0.28 2.21 7.00
C LEU A 221 1.22 3.00 7.92
N ILE A 222 2.42 2.49 8.15
CA ILE A 222 3.41 3.13 9.02
C ILE A 222 4.76 3.15 8.30
N SER A 223 5.39 4.32 8.21
CA SER A 223 6.75 4.44 7.64
C SER A 223 7.46 5.70 8.12
N GLU A 224 8.79 5.64 8.14
CA GLU A 224 9.66 6.81 8.30
C GLU A 224 9.73 7.55 6.96
N VAL A 225 9.23 8.79 6.92
CA VAL A 225 9.14 9.61 5.71
C VAL A 225 10.14 10.76 5.82
N PRO A 226 11.27 10.73 5.09
CA PRO A 226 12.32 11.71 5.28
C PRO A 226 11.86 13.15 4.96
N GLY A 227 12.05 14.04 5.93
CA GLY A 227 11.72 15.46 5.85
C GLY A 227 10.26 15.80 6.17
N ILE A 228 9.37 14.83 6.41
CA ILE A 228 7.97 15.12 6.74
C ILE A 228 7.89 15.95 8.04
N THR A 229 6.99 16.93 8.05
CA THR A 229 6.73 17.76 9.23
C THR A 229 5.22 17.84 9.50
N PRO A 230 4.78 18.36 10.67
CA PRO A 230 3.37 18.60 10.94
C PRO A 230 2.68 19.56 9.95
N GLU A 231 3.45 20.36 9.21
CA GLU A 231 2.98 21.27 8.16
C GLU A 231 2.89 20.61 6.78
N SER A 232 3.40 19.38 6.61
CA SER A 232 3.26 18.63 5.36
C SER A 232 1.80 18.33 5.06
N THR A 233 1.47 18.18 3.78
CA THR A 233 0.10 17.82 3.34
C THR A 233 0.04 16.33 2.97
N LEU A 234 -1.06 15.70 3.35
CA LEU A 234 -1.40 14.31 3.08
C LEU A 234 -2.66 14.25 2.20
N LEU A 235 -2.64 13.36 1.22
CA LEU A 235 -3.81 13.01 0.41
C LEU A 235 -4.01 11.50 0.44
N PHE A 236 -5.17 11.06 0.92
CA PHE A 236 -5.52 9.65 0.98
C PHE A 236 -6.29 9.25 -0.26
N SER A 237 -5.91 8.13 -0.86
CA SER A 237 -6.58 7.58 -2.02
C SER A 237 -6.53 6.05 -2.05
N THR A 238 -7.51 5.46 -2.72
CA THR A 238 -7.59 4.04 -3.00
C THR A 238 -7.89 3.82 -4.48
N TYR A 239 -7.50 2.67 -4.99
CA TYR A 239 -7.57 2.37 -6.40
C TYR A 239 -7.77 0.88 -6.64
N ASP A 240 -8.72 0.57 -7.50
CA ASP A 240 -8.95 -0.72 -8.15
C ASP A 240 -9.00 -0.48 -9.66
N ILE A 241 -8.05 -1.06 -10.40
CA ILE A 241 -7.92 -0.83 -11.85
C ILE A 241 -9.17 -1.18 -12.66
N LEU A 242 -10.04 -2.06 -12.15
CA LEU A 242 -11.25 -2.49 -12.84
C LEU A 242 -12.50 -1.77 -12.32
N LEU A 243 -12.52 -1.39 -11.04
CA LEU A 243 -13.75 -0.98 -10.35
C LEU A 243 -13.73 0.46 -9.83
N GLY A 244 -12.64 1.20 -10.06
CA GLY A 244 -12.59 2.64 -9.82
C GLY A 244 -11.60 3.04 -8.74
N GLN A 245 -11.75 4.26 -8.27
CA GLN A 245 -10.87 4.87 -7.28
C GLN A 245 -11.71 5.67 -6.30
N ASP A 246 -11.13 5.93 -5.14
CA ASP A 246 -11.73 6.78 -4.14
C ASP A 246 -10.68 7.61 -3.41
N GLY A 247 -11.12 8.60 -2.67
CA GLY A 247 -10.30 9.47 -1.85
C GLY A 247 -11.21 10.26 -0.93
N VAL A 248 -10.69 10.66 0.23
CA VAL A 248 -11.50 11.38 1.23
C VAL A 248 -12.08 12.62 0.59
N SER A 249 -13.40 12.70 0.42
CA SER A 249 -14.06 13.80 -0.24
C SER A 249 -14.08 15.05 0.63
N CYS A 250 -14.17 16.20 -0.02
CA CYS A 250 -14.55 17.41 0.69
C CYS A 250 -16.05 17.44 0.84
N GLN A 251 -16.53 17.49 2.10
CA GLN A 251 -17.95 17.57 2.33
C GLN A 251 -18.52 18.82 1.64
N PRO A 252 -19.59 18.69 0.84
CA PRO A 252 -20.25 19.84 0.28
C PRO A 252 -20.81 20.70 1.41
N SER A 253 -20.49 21.99 1.38
CA SER A 253 -21.04 23.02 2.28
C SER A 253 -22.57 23.07 2.25
#